data_AF-A0A9W8EXR7-F1
#
_entry.id   AF-A0A9W8EXR7-F1
#
_cell.length_a   1.000
_cell.length_b   1.000
_cell.length_c   1.000
_cell.angle_alpha   90.00
_cell.angle_beta   90.00
_cell.angle_gamma   90.00
#
_symmetry.space_group_name_H-M   'P 1'
#
loop_
_entity.id
_entity.type
_entity.pdbx_description
1 polymer ?
#
loop_
_entity_poly.entity_id
_entity_poly.type
_entity_poly.pdbx_seq_one_letter_code
_entity_poly.pdbx_strand_id
1 'polypeptide(L)'
;MHQLVRISQLALCWVVLLAARVAGDELEGAVGNMPADTQAAAAAPTSEKTAPVAIELELSNFKMEALMLVIVAGLVANYFYGSRKNAELANIWEKPIATVLQANFSAVGDGRQVLERDSAADLLFYASGRRHCKYAQGHLMLTARQDPIALLNDLTANNHEKLEVEVTLNDNLPGFVFAAVPRKRSKAVNRDRYDVSTFAKIATHDNVPASIVLFSESSDITNQLLDSGLDKMLAGESGLLEEIYVTDSPAEKPETHDFKREKRLLVTIRLPASTAAGIQSFREALEFVFYMVDYIAEGINLRAETTKKLGKARDEAFKEFARMAEQEKQEALAKILADKRRAELDEVDKMSPEQRRKWEEKDRKKQLKKEQGKRTRRVK
;
A
#
# COMPACT_ATOMS: atom_id res chain seq x y z
N MET A 1 -12.00 24.38 -24.69
CA MET A 1 -10.56 24.21 -24.38
C MET A 1 -10.17 22.77 -24.01
N HIS A 2 -10.87 22.09 -23.10
CA HIS A 2 -10.53 20.69 -22.71
C HIS A 2 -10.48 19.67 -23.87
N GLN A 3 -11.37 19.78 -24.86
CA GLN A 3 -11.39 18.90 -26.04
C GLN A 3 -10.15 19.10 -26.94
N LEU A 4 -9.73 20.34 -27.16
CA LEU A 4 -8.56 20.69 -27.98
C LEU A 4 -7.23 20.25 -27.34
N VAL A 5 -7.12 20.35 -26.02
CA VAL A 5 -5.93 19.88 -25.28
C VAL A 5 -5.85 18.34 -25.28
N ARG A 6 -6.98 17.64 -25.14
CA ARG A 6 -7.04 16.18 -25.28
C ARG A 6 -6.65 15.72 -26.68
N ILE A 7 -7.12 16.42 -27.72
CA ILE A 7 -6.73 16.13 -29.12
C ILE A 7 -5.22 16.38 -29.32
N SER A 8 -4.67 17.47 -28.76
CA SER A 8 -3.24 17.77 -28.85
C SER A 8 -2.35 16.75 -28.12
N GLN A 9 -2.79 16.25 -26.96
CA GLN A 9 -2.05 15.22 -26.22
C GLN A 9 -2.17 13.85 -26.88
N LEU A 10 -3.34 13.51 -27.44
CA LEU A 10 -3.52 12.30 -28.24
C LEU A 10 -2.68 12.33 -29.52
N ALA A 11 -2.55 13.50 -30.17
CA ALA A 11 -1.68 13.69 -31.32
C ALA A 11 -0.20 13.51 -30.95
N LEU A 12 0.23 14.04 -29.80
CA LEU A 12 1.61 13.86 -29.31
C LEU A 12 1.89 12.38 -29.00
N CYS A 13 0.97 11.69 -28.33
CA CYS A 13 1.10 10.25 -28.06
C CYS A 13 1.08 9.41 -29.35
N TRP A 14 0.25 9.79 -30.33
CA TRP A 14 0.23 9.13 -31.64
C TRP A 14 1.54 9.33 -32.40
N VAL A 15 2.15 10.52 -32.34
CA VAL A 15 3.44 10.80 -32.95
C VAL A 15 4.55 9.98 -32.27
N VAL A 16 4.52 9.83 -30.94
CA VAL A 16 5.47 9.00 -30.21
C VAL A 16 5.30 7.51 -30.53
N LEU A 17 4.06 7.01 -30.59
CA LEU A 17 3.76 5.62 -30.94
C LEU A 17 4.10 5.31 -32.41
N LEU A 18 3.84 6.25 -33.33
CA LEU A 18 4.19 6.11 -34.74
C LEU A 18 5.70 6.13 -34.93
N ALA A 19 6.42 7.03 -34.22
CA ALA A 19 7.87 7.06 -34.23
C ALA A 19 8.48 5.78 -33.65
N ALA A 20 7.91 5.25 -32.55
CA ALA A 20 8.34 3.99 -31.95
C ALA A 20 8.07 2.79 -32.87
N ARG A 21 6.96 2.80 -33.61
CA ARG A 21 6.62 1.72 -34.56
C ARG A 21 7.51 1.74 -35.80
N VAL A 22 7.79 2.93 -36.34
CA VAL A 22 8.74 3.11 -37.45
C VAL A 22 10.16 2.70 -37.03
N ALA A 23 10.58 3.05 -35.82
CA ALA A 23 11.85 2.59 -35.27
C ALA A 23 11.89 1.07 -35.05
N GLY A 24 10.76 0.44 -34.71
CA GLY A 24 10.64 -1.01 -34.58
C GLY A 24 10.73 -1.75 -35.92
N ASP A 25 10.02 -1.26 -36.95
CA ASP A 25 10.03 -1.85 -38.29
C ASP A 25 11.42 -1.77 -38.94
N GLU A 26 12.20 -0.71 -38.68
CA GLU A 26 13.59 -0.60 -39.17
C GLU A 26 14.57 -1.47 -38.37
N LEU A 27 14.30 -1.76 -37.10
CA LEU A 27 15.09 -2.70 -36.29
C LEU A 27 14.91 -4.16 -36.75
N GLU A 28 13.68 -4.54 -37.12
CA GLU A 28 13.41 -5.85 -37.74
C GLU A 28 14.09 -5.96 -39.12
N GLY A 29 14.12 -4.87 -39.90
CA GLY A 29 14.86 -4.78 -41.16
C GLY A 29 16.38 -4.93 -41.00
N ALA A 30 16.96 -4.47 -39.88
CA ALA A 30 18.38 -4.60 -39.59
C ALA A 30 18.81 -6.00 -39.10
N VAL A 31 17.90 -6.76 -38.49
CA VAL A 31 18.17 -8.14 -37.99
C VAL A 31 18.01 -9.20 -39.10
N GLY A 32 17.23 -8.92 -40.14
CA GLY A 32 16.95 -9.85 -41.25
C GLY A 32 18.12 -10.15 -42.20
N ASN A 33 19.30 -9.52 -42.03
CA ASN A 33 20.39 -9.56 -43.00
C ASN A 33 21.67 -10.26 -42.51
N MET A 34 21.55 -11.46 -41.92
CA MET A 34 22.68 -12.37 -41.73
C MET A 34 22.73 -13.42 -42.85
N PRO A 35 23.78 -13.47 -43.71
CA PRO A 35 23.92 -14.52 -44.70
C PRO A 35 24.52 -15.81 -44.09
N ALA A 36 23.88 -16.94 -44.36
CA ALA A 36 24.40 -18.29 -44.12
C ALA A 36 25.24 -18.77 -45.31
N ASP A 37 26.28 -19.57 -45.00
CA ASP A 37 27.40 -20.08 -45.82
C ASP A 37 27.14 -20.50 -47.29
N THR A 38 28.16 -20.32 -48.16
CA THR A 38 28.93 -21.43 -48.81
C THR A 38 29.93 -20.96 -49.90
N GLN A 39 31.21 -21.29 -49.68
CA GLN A 39 32.36 -21.64 -50.58
C GLN A 39 32.54 -21.04 -52.01
N ALA A 40 33.71 -20.44 -52.28
CA ALA A 40 34.84 -21.05 -53.05
C ALA A 40 35.84 -20.04 -53.67
N ALA A 41 37.14 -20.36 -53.50
CA ALA A 41 38.30 -20.15 -54.38
C ALA A 41 38.91 -18.73 -54.68
N ALA A 42 40.14 -18.56 -54.17
CA ALA A 42 41.37 -18.06 -54.81
C ALA A 42 41.48 -16.61 -55.36
N ALA A 43 42.29 -15.76 -54.69
CA ALA A 43 43.51 -15.10 -55.21
C ALA A 43 44.05 -14.01 -54.25
N ALA A 44 45.36 -13.75 -54.30
CA ALA A 44 46.19 -13.00 -53.34
C ALA A 44 45.91 -11.49 -53.20
N PRO A 45 46.33 -10.82 -52.09
CA PRO A 45 46.11 -9.40 -51.86
C PRO A 45 47.24 -8.53 -52.42
N THR A 46 46.89 -7.43 -53.10
CA THR A 46 47.82 -6.34 -53.40
C THR A 46 47.50 -5.17 -52.47
N SER A 47 48.55 -4.61 -51.86
CA SER A 47 48.51 -3.63 -50.77
C SER A 47 47.80 -2.32 -51.12
N GLU A 48 47.06 -1.76 -50.17
CA GLU A 48 46.87 -0.31 -50.10
C GLU A 48 46.85 0.20 -48.64
N LYS A 49 47.57 1.30 -48.44
CA LYS A 49 47.96 1.89 -47.16
C LYS A 49 46.75 2.40 -46.36
N THR A 50 46.67 2.03 -45.09
CA THR A 50 45.79 2.65 -44.09
C THR A 50 46.26 4.08 -43.79
N ALA A 51 45.55 5.07 -44.32
CA ALA A 51 45.57 6.45 -43.85
C ALA A 51 44.49 6.64 -42.76
N PRO A 52 44.68 7.56 -41.79
CA PRO A 52 43.81 7.66 -40.62
C PRO A 52 42.39 8.04 -41.06
N VAL A 53 41.41 7.22 -40.67
CA VAL A 53 39.98 7.49 -40.90
C VAL A 53 39.65 8.80 -40.19
N ALA A 54 39.53 9.88 -40.96
CA ALA A 54 38.90 11.10 -40.49
C ALA A 54 37.42 10.76 -40.26
N ILE A 55 36.96 10.86 -39.02
CA ILE A 55 35.55 10.71 -38.69
C ILE A 55 34.84 11.93 -39.28
N GLU A 56 34.37 11.82 -40.52
CA GLU A 56 33.47 12.81 -41.11
C GLU A 56 32.15 12.74 -40.35
N LEU A 57 31.87 13.77 -39.52
CA LEU A 57 30.56 13.98 -38.94
C LEU A 57 29.57 14.36 -40.06
N GLU A 58 29.10 13.37 -40.81
CA GLU A 58 27.99 13.56 -41.74
C GLU A 58 26.69 13.77 -40.96
N LEU A 59 26.06 14.95 -41.11
CA LEU A 59 24.76 15.29 -40.50
C LEU A 59 23.64 14.26 -40.83
N SER A 60 23.81 13.45 -41.88
CA SER A 60 22.89 12.36 -42.23
C SER A 60 22.85 11.26 -41.16
N ASN A 61 23.97 10.96 -40.50
CA ASN A 61 24.05 9.96 -39.42
C ASN A 61 23.36 10.44 -38.13
N PHE A 62 23.17 11.76 -37.98
CA PHE A 62 22.55 12.36 -36.80
C PHE A 62 21.03 12.48 -36.89
N LYS A 63 20.38 11.98 -37.96
CA LYS A 63 18.90 12.03 -38.08
C LYS A 63 18.21 11.29 -36.93
N MET A 64 18.73 10.13 -36.54
CA MET A 64 18.21 9.35 -35.42
C MET A 64 18.51 10.02 -34.08
N GLU A 65 19.70 10.61 -33.93
CA GLU A 65 20.06 11.38 -32.73
C GLU A 65 19.19 12.63 -32.59
N ALA A 66 18.93 13.34 -33.69
CA ALA A 66 18.03 14.50 -33.72
C ALA A 66 16.59 14.11 -33.40
N LEU A 67 16.11 12.97 -33.91
CA LEU A 67 14.79 12.43 -33.56
C LEU A 67 14.70 12.09 -32.07
N MET A 68 15.71 11.41 -31.52
CA MET A 68 15.78 11.12 -30.09
C MET A 68 15.79 12.40 -29.25
N LEU A 69 16.56 13.42 -29.66
CA LEU A 69 16.59 14.71 -28.98
C LEU A 69 15.23 15.42 -29.02
N VAL A 70 14.49 15.35 -30.12
CA VAL A 70 13.13 15.91 -30.22
C VAL A 70 12.16 15.17 -29.31
N ILE A 71 12.23 13.82 -29.25
CA ILE A 71 11.39 13.03 -28.35
C ILE A 71 11.70 13.37 -26.89
N VAL A 72 12.98 13.41 -26.52
CA VAL A 72 13.42 13.78 -25.16
C VAL A 72 12.97 15.21 -24.82
N ALA A 73 13.15 16.17 -25.73
CA ALA A 73 12.67 17.53 -25.53
C ALA A 73 11.15 17.59 -25.33
N GLY A 74 10.39 16.79 -26.09
CA GLY A 74 8.94 16.64 -25.92
C GLY A 74 8.55 16.08 -24.55
N LEU A 75 9.24 15.05 -24.06
CA LEU A 75 9.03 14.47 -22.74
C LEU A 75 9.34 15.48 -21.63
N VAL A 76 10.44 16.21 -21.75
CA VAL A 76 10.84 17.26 -20.79
C VAL A 76 9.80 18.39 -20.77
N ALA A 77 9.33 18.84 -21.93
CA ALA A 77 8.27 19.85 -22.01
C ALA A 77 6.96 19.37 -21.38
N ASN A 78 6.54 18.12 -21.65
CA ASN A 78 5.36 17.52 -21.04
C ASN A 78 5.51 17.41 -19.52
N TYR A 79 6.69 17.03 -19.03
CA TYR A 79 6.98 16.95 -17.60
C TYR A 79 6.77 18.31 -16.92
N PHE A 80 7.36 19.39 -17.45
CA PHE A 80 7.20 20.72 -16.87
C PHE A 80 5.76 21.22 -16.95
N TYR A 81 5.05 20.96 -18.05
CA TYR A 81 3.64 21.33 -18.17
C TYR A 81 2.74 20.57 -17.19
N GLY A 82 2.89 19.24 -17.13
CA GLY A 82 2.14 18.36 -16.25
C GLY A 82 2.39 18.65 -14.77
N SER A 83 3.66 18.80 -14.38
CA SER A 83 4.06 19.16 -13.02
C SER A 83 3.49 20.52 -12.59
N ARG A 84 3.53 21.53 -13.47
CA ARG A 84 2.91 22.84 -13.17
C ARG A 84 1.40 22.73 -12.98
N LYS A 85 0.70 21.94 -13.79
CA LYS A 85 -0.75 21.76 -13.68
C LYS A 85 -1.14 20.99 -12.43
N ASN A 86 -0.39 19.96 -12.06
CA ASN A 86 -0.61 19.25 -10.80
C ASN A 86 -0.31 20.16 -9.60
N ALA A 87 0.71 21.01 -9.66
CA ALA A 87 0.98 22.00 -8.62
C ALA A 87 -0.17 23.02 -8.46
N GLU A 88 -0.78 23.46 -9.58
CA GLU A 88 -1.96 24.34 -9.56
C GLU A 88 -3.17 23.66 -8.88
N LEU A 89 -3.45 22.41 -9.25
CA LEU A 89 -4.52 21.61 -8.65
C LEU A 89 -4.28 21.32 -7.16
N ALA A 90 -3.05 20.98 -6.78
CA ALA A 90 -2.66 20.77 -5.40
C ALA A 90 -2.96 22.01 -4.54
N ASN A 91 -2.60 23.21 -5.01
CA ASN A 91 -2.88 24.45 -4.29
C ASN A 91 -4.38 24.75 -4.15
N ILE A 92 -5.21 24.32 -5.12
CA ILE A 92 -6.66 24.47 -5.06
C ILE A 92 -7.24 23.55 -3.98
N TRP A 93 -6.78 22.29 -3.92
CA TRP A 93 -7.25 21.28 -2.97
C TRP A 93 -6.65 21.40 -1.57
N GLU A 94 -5.49 22.05 -1.43
CA GLU A 94 -4.85 22.28 -0.13
C GLU A 94 -5.76 23.07 0.81
N LYS A 95 -6.36 24.16 0.33
CA LYS A 95 -7.22 25.03 1.15
C LYS A 95 -8.41 24.30 1.79
N PRO A 96 -9.27 23.58 1.03
CA PRO A 96 -10.39 22.85 1.63
C PRO A 96 -9.93 21.73 2.56
N ILE A 97 -8.88 20.98 2.21
CA ILE A 97 -8.33 19.93 3.08
C ILE A 97 -7.82 20.54 4.40
N ALA A 98 -7.01 21.59 4.32
CA ALA A 98 -6.46 22.29 5.48
C ALA A 98 -7.57 22.83 6.40
N THR A 99 -8.64 23.40 5.83
CA THR A 99 -9.77 23.91 6.62
C THR A 99 -10.42 22.80 7.45
N VAL A 100 -10.68 21.65 6.84
CA VAL A 100 -11.30 20.52 7.55
C VAL A 100 -10.35 19.92 8.58
N LEU A 101 -9.07 19.77 8.24
CA LEU A 101 -8.06 19.21 9.16
C LEU A 101 -7.86 20.10 10.39
N GLN A 102 -7.70 21.41 10.20
CA GLN A 102 -7.48 22.36 11.30
C GLN A 102 -8.70 22.48 12.23
N ALA A 103 -9.91 22.28 11.70
CA ALA A 103 -11.12 22.24 12.52
C ALA A 103 -11.22 20.98 13.39
N ASN A 104 -10.62 19.87 12.95
CA ASN A 104 -10.80 18.53 13.53
C ASN A 104 -9.60 18.03 14.35
N PHE A 105 -8.41 18.58 14.13
CA PHE A 105 -7.15 18.13 14.72
C PHE A 105 -6.37 19.31 15.31
N SER A 106 -5.70 19.06 16.44
CA SER A 106 -4.88 20.09 17.10
C SER A 106 -3.48 20.21 16.51
N ALA A 107 -2.96 19.14 15.90
CA ALA A 107 -1.68 19.13 15.21
C ALA A 107 -1.88 18.70 13.75
N VAL A 108 -1.56 19.57 12.80
CA VAL A 108 -1.72 19.33 11.36
C VAL A 108 -0.41 19.71 10.65
N GLY A 109 0.22 18.74 10.00
CA GLY A 109 1.49 18.91 9.29
C GLY A 109 2.63 19.45 10.15
N ASP A 110 3.63 20.04 9.49
CA ASP A 110 4.83 20.64 10.09
C ASP A 110 4.66 22.16 10.35
N GLY A 111 3.43 22.65 10.46
CA GLY A 111 3.09 24.05 10.75
C GLY A 111 3.36 25.06 9.61
N ARG A 112 4.09 24.69 8.55
CA ARG A 112 4.33 25.54 7.36
C ARG A 112 3.42 25.20 6.17
N GLN A 113 3.26 23.92 5.88
CA GLN A 113 2.46 23.39 4.78
C GLN A 113 1.66 22.20 5.31
N VAL A 114 0.42 22.06 4.84
CA VAL A 114 -0.46 20.96 5.25
C VAL A 114 -0.28 19.76 4.34
N LEU A 115 -0.06 20.01 3.05
CA LEU A 115 0.24 18.98 2.06
C LEU A 115 1.74 18.96 1.75
N GLU A 116 2.39 17.85 2.06
CA GLU A 116 3.75 17.53 1.67
C GLU A 116 3.75 16.87 0.29
N ARG A 117 4.69 17.26 -0.58
CA ARG A 117 4.80 16.70 -1.93
C ARG A 117 5.78 15.54 -1.91
N ASP A 118 5.27 14.33 -2.03
CA ASP A 118 6.09 13.13 -2.21
C ASP A 118 6.46 12.95 -3.69
N SER A 119 5.51 13.22 -4.59
CA SER A 119 5.69 13.16 -6.04
C SER A 119 5.00 14.34 -6.74
N ALA A 120 5.22 14.48 -8.06
CA ALA A 120 4.49 15.47 -8.87
C ALA A 120 2.99 15.16 -8.98
N ALA A 121 2.56 13.95 -8.65
CA ALA A 121 1.15 13.51 -8.65
C ALA A 121 0.62 13.16 -7.25
N ASP A 122 1.50 12.80 -6.32
CA ASP A 122 1.12 12.33 -4.99
C ASP A 122 1.48 13.35 -3.91
N LEU A 123 0.48 13.74 -3.13
CA LEU A 123 0.67 14.62 -1.98
C LEU A 123 0.16 13.94 -0.72
N LEU A 124 0.89 14.13 0.37
CA LEU A 124 0.62 13.51 1.66
C LEU A 124 0.23 14.59 2.67
N PHE A 125 -0.72 14.28 3.55
CA PHE A 125 -0.88 15.04 4.78
C PHE A 125 -0.82 14.11 5.97
N TYR A 126 -0.43 14.70 7.11
CA TYR A 126 -0.45 14.05 8.41
C TYR A 126 -1.15 14.95 9.42
N ALA A 127 -2.01 14.37 10.24
CA ALA A 127 -2.73 15.06 11.30
C ALA A 127 -2.84 14.18 12.55
N SER A 128 -2.78 14.81 13.73
CA SER A 128 -2.90 14.12 15.01
C SER A 128 -3.56 15.02 16.07
N GLY A 129 -3.89 14.43 17.23
CA GLY A 129 -4.44 15.18 18.35
C GLY A 129 -5.98 15.24 18.41
N ARG A 130 -6.67 14.28 17.78
CA ARG A 130 -8.10 13.99 18.01
C ARG A 130 -8.24 12.89 19.08
N ARG A 131 -9.32 12.89 19.87
CA ARG A 131 -9.49 11.98 21.03
C ARG A 131 -9.46 10.49 20.69
N HIS A 132 -10.18 10.06 19.66
CA HIS A 132 -10.39 8.64 19.31
C HIS A 132 -9.46 8.10 18.22
N CYS A 133 -8.45 8.88 17.87
CA CYS A 133 -7.53 8.61 16.77
C CYS A 133 -6.09 8.87 17.23
N LYS A 134 -5.18 7.94 16.91
CA LYS A 134 -3.75 8.12 17.15
C LYS A 134 -3.19 9.15 16.16
N TYR A 135 -3.43 8.93 14.89
CA TYR A 135 -3.09 9.82 13.79
C TYR A 135 -3.94 9.52 12.56
N ALA A 136 -4.08 10.52 11.71
CA ALA A 136 -4.67 10.43 10.38
C ALA A 136 -3.62 10.81 9.35
N GLN A 137 -3.51 10.01 8.30
CA GLN A 137 -2.72 10.32 7.13
C GLN A 137 -3.62 10.31 5.90
N GLY A 138 -3.28 11.10 4.90
CA GLY A 138 -4.03 11.10 3.65
C GLY A 138 -3.13 11.28 2.45
N HIS A 139 -3.49 10.58 1.37
CA HIS A 139 -2.77 10.50 0.11
C HIS A 139 -3.68 11.06 -0.98
N LEU A 140 -3.36 12.27 -1.44
CA LEU A 140 -4.01 12.91 -2.56
C LEU A 140 -3.33 12.44 -3.85
N MET A 141 -3.98 11.54 -4.57
CA MET A 141 -3.50 10.96 -5.83
C MET A 141 -4.12 11.71 -7.01
N LEU A 142 -3.30 12.53 -7.66
CA LEU A 142 -3.65 13.21 -8.91
C LEU A 142 -3.23 12.35 -10.11
N THR A 143 -3.81 12.62 -11.27
CA THR A 143 -3.36 11.99 -12.52
C THR A 143 -1.91 12.40 -12.81
N ALA A 144 -1.06 11.44 -13.17
CA ALA A 144 0.35 11.65 -13.48
C ALA A 144 0.55 12.30 -14.86
N ARG A 145 0.10 13.56 -15.03
CA ARG A 145 0.13 14.31 -16.29
C ARG A 145 1.54 14.52 -16.85
N GLN A 146 2.55 14.49 -15.98
CA GLN A 146 3.96 14.60 -16.34
C GLN A 146 4.47 13.37 -17.12
N ASP A 147 3.84 12.21 -16.93
CA ASP A 147 4.23 10.95 -17.54
C ASP A 147 3.20 10.53 -18.62
N PRO A 148 3.57 10.57 -19.92
CA PRO A 148 2.67 10.19 -21.00
C PRO A 148 2.30 8.70 -20.99
N ILE A 149 3.15 7.82 -20.46
CA ILE A 149 2.87 6.38 -20.35
C ILE A 149 1.81 6.17 -19.27
N ALA A 150 1.97 6.80 -18.11
CA ALA A 150 0.96 6.77 -17.06
C ALA A 150 -0.38 7.35 -17.54
N LEU A 151 -0.35 8.45 -18.31
CA LEU A 151 -1.55 9.05 -18.88
C LEU A 151 -2.25 8.15 -19.90
N LEU A 152 -1.50 7.38 -20.69
CA LEU A 152 -2.04 6.38 -21.59
C LEU A 152 -2.72 5.25 -20.82
N ASN A 153 -2.08 4.76 -19.74
CA ASN A 153 -2.68 3.77 -18.85
C ASN A 153 -3.98 4.31 -18.21
N ASP A 154 -3.96 5.54 -17.71
CA ASP A 154 -5.13 6.19 -17.09
C ASP A 154 -6.29 6.35 -18.09
N LEU A 155 -6.01 6.61 -19.37
CA LEU A 155 -7.03 6.69 -20.41
C LEU A 155 -7.74 5.33 -20.61
N THR A 156 -7.02 4.22 -20.48
CA THR A 156 -7.59 2.88 -20.62
C THR A 156 -8.31 2.39 -19.36
N ALA A 157 -7.77 2.72 -18.19
CA ALA A 157 -8.32 2.30 -16.89
C ALA A 157 -9.43 3.23 -16.37
N ASN A 158 -9.59 4.43 -16.95
CA ASN A 158 -10.49 5.49 -16.47
C ASN A 158 -10.28 5.76 -14.97
N ASN A 159 -9.03 5.93 -14.58
CA ASN A 159 -8.65 6.27 -13.22
C ASN A 159 -9.08 7.71 -12.92
N HIS A 160 -9.78 7.89 -11.80
CA HIS A 160 -10.16 9.21 -11.30
C HIS A 160 -9.19 9.67 -10.23
N GLU A 161 -8.99 10.98 -10.14
CA GLU A 161 -8.22 11.57 -9.06
C GLU A 161 -8.98 11.35 -7.74
N LYS A 162 -8.26 11.01 -6.68
CA LYS A 162 -8.85 10.57 -5.42
C LYS A 162 -8.00 11.01 -4.23
N LEU A 163 -8.65 11.12 -3.08
CA LEU A 163 -8.03 11.27 -1.78
C LEU A 163 -8.27 9.99 -0.98
N GLU A 164 -7.20 9.29 -0.64
CA GLU A 164 -7.24 8.18 0.30
C GLU A 164 -6.92 8.71 1.69
N VAL A 165 -7.78 8.43 2.68
CA VAL A 165 -7.61 8.85 4.07
C VAL A 165 -7.52 7.60 4.93
N GLU A 166 -6.41 7.45 5.65
CA GLU A 166 -6.19 6.38 6.61
C GLU A 166 -6.13 6.98 8.01
N VAL A 167 -7.08 6.57 8.86
CA VAL A 167 -7.16 7.00 10.25
C VAL A 167 -6.86 5.80 11.14
N THR A 168 -5.77 5.85 11.88
CA THR A 168 -5.43 4.84 12.89
C THR A 168 -6.15 5.17 14.19
N LEU A 169 -7.09 4.32 14.55
CA LEU A 169 -7.94 4.45 15.74
C LEU A 169 -7.23 3.96 17.01
N ASN A 170 -7.79 4.34 18.16
CA ASN A 170 -7.30 3.88 19.46
C ASN A 170 -7.59 2.39 19.71
N ASP A 171 -6.73 1.76 20.51
CA ASP A 171 -6.82 0.31 20.76
C ASP A 171 -8.03 -0.08 21.64
N ASN A 172 -8.63 0.88 22.35
CA ASN A 172 -9.75 0.65 23.28
C ASN A 172 -11.12 0.52 22.60
N LEU A 173 -11.24 0.82 21.31
CA LEU A 173 -12.51 0.82 20.58
C LEU A 173 -13.00 -0.61 20.28
N PRO A 174 -14.27 -0.87 19.91
CA PRO A 174 -14.67 -2.19 19.41
C PRO A 174 -13.89 -2.56 18.13
N GLY A 175 -13.46 -3.82 18.01
CA GLY A 175 -12.79 -4.35 16.82
C GLY A 175 -13.77 -5.14 15.95
N PHE A 176 -13.90 -4.75 14.69
CA PHE A 176 -14.70 -5.45 13.69
C PHE A 176 -14.22 -5.09 12.28
N VAL A 177 -14.61 -5.90 11.30
CA VAL A 177 -14.36 -5.70 9.88
C VAL A 177 -15.68 -5.35 9.18
N PHE A 178 -15.69 -4.19 8.54
CA PHE A 178 -16.73 -3.71 7.66
C PHE A 178 -16.10 -3.06 6.44
N ALA A 179 -16.68 -3.26 5.26
CA ALA A 179 -16.30 -2.53 4.07
C ALA A 179 -17.50 -2.22 3.19
N ALA A 180 -17.54 -1.04 2.57
CA ALA A 180 -18.43 -0.74 1.47
C ALA A 180 -17.57 -0.37 0.26
N VAL A 181 -17.74 -1.10 -0.84
CA VAL A 181 -16.89 -0.97 -2.03
C VAL A 181 -17.70 -1.01 -3.31
N PRO A 182 -17.22 -0.43 -4.42
CA PRO A 182 -17.88 -0.53 -5.71
C PRO A 182 -17.97 -1.99 -6.16
N ARG A 183 -19.11 -2.36 -6.75
CA ARG A 183 -19.39 -3.71 -7.25
C ARG A 183 -18.35 -4.20 -8.27
N LYS A 184 -17.74 -3.28 -9.01
CA LYS A 184 -16.63 -3.58 -9.95
C LYS A 184 -15.37 -4.09 -9.24
N ARG A 185 -15.10 -3.61 -8.02
CA ARG A 185 -13.92 -3.97 -7.23
C ARG A 185 -14.17 -5.06 -6.20
N SER A 186 -15.42 -5.40 -5.89
CA SER A 186 -15.77 -6.41 -4.87
C SER A 186 -15.01 -7.73 -4.99
N LYS A 187 -14.83 -8.25 -6.22
CA LYS A 187 -14.07 -9.49 -6.47
C LYS A 187 -12.57 -9.33 -6.19
N ALA A 188 -11.99 -8.20 -6.59
CA ALA A 188 -10.58 -7.90 -6.35
C ALA A 188 -10.34 -7.73 -4.84
N VAL A 189 -11.21 -6.96 -4.16
CA VAL A 189 -11.15 -6.77 -2.71
C VAL A 189 -11.22 -8.10 -1.97
N ASN A 190 -12.16 -8.99 -2.32
CA ASN A 190 -12.30 -10.30 -1.68
C ASN A 190 -11.14 -11.27 -1.98
N ARG A 191 -10.28 -10.96 -2.96
CA ARG A 191 -9.09 -11.76 -3.30
C ARG A 191 -7.81 -11.17 -2.70
N ASP A 192 -7.66 -9.86 -2.82
CA ASP A 192 -6.40 -9.15 -2.54
C ASP A 192 -6.32 -8.74 -1.07
N ARG A 193 -7.46 -8.52 -0.40
CA ARG A 193 -7.49 -8.10 1.01
C ARG A 193 -7.77 -9.28 1.95
N TYR A 194 -6.80 -9.58 2.80
CA TYR A 194 -6.87 -10.66 3.79
C TYR A 194 -7.93 -10.39 4.88
N ASP A 195 -8.01 -9.16 5.37
CA ASP A 195 -9.00 -8.75 6.39
C ASP A 195 -10.44 -9.02 5.94
N VAL A 196 -10.81 -8.55 4.75
CA VAL A 196 -12.17 -8.72 4.21
C VAL A 196 -12.46 -10.19 3.90
N SER A 197 -11.54 -10.88 3.22
CA SER A 197 -11.74 -12.27 2.78
C SER A 197 -11.82 -13.28 3.93
N THR A 198 -11.14 -13.01 5.04
CA THR A 198 -11.09 -13.91 6.20
C THR A 198 -12.27 -13.70 7.14
N PHE A 199 -12.60 -12.44 7.43
CA PHE A 199 -13.54 -12.12 8.50
C PHE A 199 -14.94 -11.78 7.99
N ALA A 200 -15.04 -11.01 6.90
CA ALA A 200 -16.32 -10.44 6.47
C ALA A 200 -17.05 -11.29 5.42
N LYS A 201 -18.38 -11.17 5.38
CA LYS A 201 -19.23 -11.77 4.34
C LYS A 201 -20.02 -10.69 3.63
N ILE A 202 -20.45 -10.99 2.41
CA ILE A 202 -21.30 -10.07 1.64
C ILE A 202 -22.62 -9.85 2.39
N ALA A 203 -22.91 -8.60 2.69
CA ALA A 203 -24.16 -8.16 3.30
C ALA A 203 -25.00 -7.41 2.26
N THR A 204 -26.32 -7.58 2.34
CA THR A 204 -27.29 -6.91 1.48
C THR A 204 -28.19 -6.02 2.32
N HIS A 205 -28.46 -4.80 1.87
CA HIS A 205 -29.33 -3.85 2.54
C HIS A 205 -30.05 -2.97 1.51
N ASP A 206 -31.34 -2.68 1.72
CA ASP A 206 -32.20 -2.02 0.73
C ASP A 206 -31.83 -0.54 0.50
N ASN A 207 -31.31 0.13 1.55
CA ASN A 207 -30.92 1.55 1.48
C ASN A 207 -29.57 1.79 0.77
N VAL A 208 -28.88 0.74 0.30
CA VAL A 208 -27.57 0.87 -0.35
C VAL A 208 -27.72 0.68 -1.86
N PRO A 209 -27.12 1.56 -2.68
CA PRO A 209 -27.19 1.44 -4.14
C PRO A 209 -26.64 0.10 -4.64
N ALA A 210 -27.24 -0.44 -5.70
CA ALA A 210 -26.79 -1.70 -6.32
C ALA A 210 -25.36 -1.64 -6.92
N SER A 211 -24.80 -0.43 -7.06
CA SER A 211 -23.42 -0.17 -7.47
C SER A 211 -22.40 -0.43 -6.36
N ILE A 212 -22.83 -0.52 -5.10
CA ILE A 212 -21.98 -0.78 -3.93
C ILE A 212 -22.27 -2.17 -3.37
N VAL A 213 -21.23 -2.84 -2.87
CA VAL A 213 -21.31 -4.12 -2.17
C VAL A 213 -20.78 -3.93 -0.76
N LEU A 214 -21.57 -4.35 0.22
CA LEU A 214 -21.17 -4.33 1.62
C LEU A 214 -20.52 -5.66 2.00
N PHE A 215 -19.44 -5.59 2.75
CA PHE A 215 -18.83 -6.71 3.46
C PHE A 215 -18.94 -6.41 4.96
N SER A 216 -19.50 -7.34 5.72
CA SER A 216 -19.65 -7.17 7.16
C SER A 216 -19.59 -8.52 7.87
N GLU A 217 -19.10 -8.51 9.10
CA GLU A 217 -19.09 -9.70 9.97
C GLU A 217 -20.44 -9.97 10.64
N SER A 218 -21.23 -8.90 10.86
CA SER A 218 -22.51 -8.98 11.58
C SER A 218 -23.51 -7.99 10.98
N SER A 219 -24.76 -8.41 10.85
CA SER A 219 -25.85 -7.52 10.44
C SER A 219 -26.08 -6.36 11.43
N ASP A 220 -25.83 -6.59 12.72
CA ASP A 220 -25.90 -5.56 13.77
C ASP A 220 -24.95 -4.39 13.49
N ILE A 221 -23.70 -4.70 13.08
CA ILE A 221 -22.69 -3.71 12.72
C ILE A 221 -23.13 -2.95 11.45
N THR A 222 -23.62 -3.68 10.46
CA THR A 222 -24.09 -3.08 9.20
C THR A 222 -25.17 -2.04 9.45
N ASN A 223 -26.19 -2.39 10.25
CA ASN A 223 -27.29 -1.47 10.53
C ASN A 223 -26.82 -0.23 11.29
N GLN A 224 -26.03 -0.41 12.37
CA GLN A 224 -25.51 0.71 13.15
C GLN A 224 -24.63 1.65 12.31
N LEU A 225 -23.82 1.11 11.38
CA LEU A 225 -23.00 1.94 10.48
C LEU A 225 -23.84 2.65 9.43
N LEU A 226 -24.88 2.03 8.88
CA LEU A 226 -25.77 2.70 7.93
C LEU A 226 -26.58 3.81 8.60
N ASP A 227 -27.04 3.59 9.85
CA ASP A 227 -27.77 4.58 10.65
C ASP A 227 -26.95 5.85 10.94
N SER A 228 -25.63 5.80 10.81
CA SER A 228 -24.75 6.97 10.93
C SER A 228 -24.97 8.03 9.84
N GLY A 229 -25.72 7.71 8.78
CA GLY A 229 -25.85 8.50 7.56
C GLY A 229 -24.91 8.04 6.44
N LEU A 230 -24.19 6.92 6.64
CA LEU A 230 -23.33 6.33 5.62
C LEU A 230 -24.13 5.92 4.37
N ASP A 231 -25.36 5.46 4.54
CA ASP A 231 -26.27 5.14 3.43
C ASP A 231 -26.47 6.34 2.49
N LYS A 232 -26.70 7.53 3.06
CA LYS A 232 -26.86 8.78 2.31
C LYS A 232 -25.56 9.21 1.62
N MET A 233 -24.42 9.01 2.28
CA MET A 233 -23.12 9.35 1.68
C MET A 233 -22.76 8.40 0.53
N LEU A 234 -23.13 7.13 0.62
CA LEU A 234 -22.96 6.14 -0.45
C LEU A 234 -23.97 6.33 -1.59
N ALA A 235 -25.20 6.76 -1.26
CA ALA A 235 -26.28 6.99 -2.23
C ALA A 235 -26.30 8.41 -2.82
N GLY A 236 -25.49 9.33 -2.28
CA GLY A 236 -25.51 10.74 -2.65
C GLY A 236 -25.25 10.97 -4.14
N GLU A 237 -25.93 11.95 -4.72
CA GLU A 237 -25.85 12.30 -6.15
C GLU A 237 -24.41 12.60 -6.61
N SER A 238 -23.54 13.02 -5.68
CA SER A 238 -22.15 13.33 -5.96
C SER A 238 -21.26 12.07 -6.07
N GLY A 239 -21.67 10.94 -5.47
CA GLY A 239 -20.95 9.65 -5.53
C GLY A 239 -19.47 9.74 -5.17
N LEU A 240 -19.09 10.68 -4.30
CA LEU A 240 -17.67 10.96 -4.01
C LEU A 240 -17.06 9.92 -3.07
N LEU A 241 -17.84 9.39 -2.13
CA LEU A 241 -17.38 8.32 -1.24
C LEU A 241 -17.39 6.99 -2.01
N GLU A 242 -16.22 6.56 -2.49
CA GLU A 242 -16.11 5.35 -3.31
C GLU A 242 -15.96 4.10 -2.45
N GLU A 243 -15.05 4.16 -1.48
CA GLU A 243 -14.69 3.01 -0.65
C GLU A 243 -14.57 3.45 0.81
N ILE A 244 -15.07 2.63 1.73
CA ILE A 244 -14.86 2.78 3.16
C ILE A 244 -14.57 1.41 3.75
N TYR A 245 -13.55 1.33 4.60
CA TYR A 245 -13.18 0.13 5.35
C TYR A 245 -13.01 0.50 6.81
N VAL A 246 -13.62 -0.26 7.70
CA VAL A 246 -13.34 -0.26 9.12
C VAL A 246 -12.78 -1.64 9.43
N THR A 247 -11.54 -1.72 9.89
CA THR A 247 -10.85 -3.00 10.10
C THR A 247 -9.99 -2.96 11.34
N ASP A 248 -9.92 -4.07 12.08
CA ASP A 248 -9.01 -4.30 13.20
C ASP A 248 -7.82 -5.20 12.81
N SER A 249 -7.73 -5.54 11.53
CA SER A 249 -6.83 -6.56 10.99
C SER A 249 -5.99 -6.01 9.83
N PRO A 250 -4.80 -6.59 9.57
CA PRO A 250 -3.95 -6.17 8.48
C PRO A 250 -4.59 -6.46 7.12
N ALA A 251 -4.32 -5.60 6.13
CA ALA A 251 -4.85 -5.73 4.78
C ALA A 251 -4.22 -6.92 4.05
N GLU A 252 -2.94 -7.17 4.30
CA GLU A 252 -2.20 -8.31 3.77
C GLU A 252 -2.06 -9.39 4.84
N LYS A 253 -1.91 -10.64 4.39
CA LYS A 253 -1.76 -11.77 5.30
C LYS A 253 -0.39 -11.67 5.98
N PRO A 254 -0.32 -11.65 7.33
CA PRO A 254 0.95 -11.65 8.03
C PRO A 254 1.78 -12.88 7.69
N GLU A 255 3.08 -12.69 7.46
CA GLU A 255 4.03 -13.79 7.29
C GLU A 255 4.55 -14.30 8.65
N THR A 256 4.68 -13.39 9.61
CA THR A 256 5.25 -13.64 10.93
C THR A 256 4.17 -13.62 12.00
N HIS A 257 4.50 -14.21 13.16
CA HIS A 257 3.63 -14.18 14.33
C HIS A 257 3.63 -12.82 15.06
N ASP A 258 4.66 -11.99 14.81
CA ASP A 258 4.82 -10.66 15.40
C ASP A 258 4.30 -9.60 14.43
N PHE A 259 2.99 -9.37 14.45
CA PHE A 259 2.35 -8.31 13.69
C PHE A 259 1.44 -7.49 14.59
N LYS A 260 1.39 -6.17 14.32
CA LYS A 260 0.55 -5.25 15.06
C LYS A 260 -0.87 -5.24 14.49
N ARG A 261 -1.85 -5.47 15.36
CA ARG A 261 -3.27 -5.32 15.03
C ARG A 261 -3.68 -3.90 15.31
N GLU A 262 -3.83 -3.11 14.26
CA GLU A 262 -4.27 -1.72 14.36
C GLU A 262 -5.69 -1.58 13.83
N LYS A 263 -6.50 -0.86 14.59
CA LYS A 263 -7.85 -0.47 14.17
C LYS A 263 -7.73 0.71 13.23
N ARG A 264 -8.25 0.58 12.02
CA ARG A 264 -8.09 1.56 10.96
C ARG A 264 -9.42 1.83 10.27
N LEU A 265 -9.66 3.10 10.01
CA LEU A 265 -10.68 3.58 9.09
C LEU A 265 -9.97 4.02 7.81
N LEU A 266 -10.19 3.31 6.71
CA LEU A 266 -9.65 3.62 5.40
C LEU A 266 -10.78 4.12 4.51
N VAL A 267 -10.64 5.30 3.93
CA VAL A 267 -11.67 5.90 3.10
C VAL A 267 -11.07 6.43 1.80
N THR A 268 -11.72 6.13 0.68
CA THR A 268 -11.36 6.67 -0.63
C THR A 268 -12.45 7.62 -1.10
N ILE A 269 -12.07 8.89 -1.28
CA ILE A 269 -12.95 9.96 -1.76
C ILE A 269 -12.50 10.34 -3.17
N ARG A 270 -13.37 10.25 -4.17
CA ARG A 270 -13.12 10.79 -5.51
C ARG A 270 -13.07 12.32 -5.46
N LEU A 271 -12.09 12.93 -6.13
CA LEU A 271 -12.06 14.37 -6.31
C LEU A 271 -13.10 14.79 -7.35
N PRO A 272 -14.04 15.69 -7.00
CA PRO A 272 -14.95 16.27 -7.98
C PRO A 272 -14.24 17.31 -8.84
N ALA A 273 -14.96 17.87 -9.81
CA ALA A 273 -14.48 19.07 -10.51
C ALA A 273 -14.23 20.21 -9.49
N SER A 274 -13.18 21.00 -9.70
CA SER A 274 -12.78 22.13 -8.86
C SER A 274 -13.74 23.35 -8.93
N THR A 275 -15.04 23.10 -9.04
CA THR A 275 -16.10 24.11 -8.94
C THR A 275 -16.44 24.36 -7.47
N ALA A 276 -17.09 25.50 -7.17
CA ALA A 276 -17.50 25.82 -5.80
C ALA A 276 -18.40 24.72 -5.19
N ALA A 277 -19.35 24.19 -5.96
CA ALA A 277 -20.21 23.09 -5.53
C ALA A 277 -19.42 21.79 -5.29
N GLY A 278 -18.47 21.46 -6.19
CA GLY A 278 -17.61 20.28 -6.01
C GLY A 278 -16.74 20.36 -4.77
N ILE A 279 -16.12 21.53 -4.51
CA ILE A 279 -15.33 21.76 -3.30
C ILE A 279 -16.18 21.61 -2.04
N GLN A 280 -17.43 22.09 -2.06
CA GLN A 280 -18.34 21.97 -0.93
C GLN A 280 -18.71 20.50 -0.66
N SER A 281 -19.14 19.76 -1.67
CA SER A 281 -19.44 18.31 -1.51
C SER A 281 -18.22 17.50 -1.06
N PHE A 282 -17.03 17.86 -1.53
CA PHE A 282 -15.79 17.24 -1.06
C PHE A 282 -15.51 17.51 0.43
N ARG A 283 -15.72 18.75 0.89
CA ARG A 283 -15.58 19.10 2.31
C ARG A 283 -16.54 18.30 3.17
N GLU A 284 -17.81 18.22 2.78
CA GLU A 284 -18.82 17.43 3.49
C GLU A 284 -18.43 15.95 3.57
N ALA A 285 -17.90 15.39 2.49
CA ALA A 285 -17.39 14.02 2.49
C ALA A 285 -16.21 13.83 3.45
N LEU A 286 -15.24 14.74 3.45
CA LEU A 286 -14.07 14.67 4.33
C LEU A 286 -14.44 14.90 5.81
N GLU A 287 -15.36 15.84 6.09
CA GLU A 287 -15.92 16.05 7.43
C GLU A 287 -16.67 14.81 7.92
N PHE A 288 -17.43 14.15 7.03
CA PHE A 288 -18.11 12.89 7.35
C PHE A 288 -17.11 11.78 7.74
N VAL A 289 -15.96 11.67 7.06
CA VAL A 289 -14.92 10.70 7.45
C VAL A 289 -14.46 10.91 8.90
N PHE A 290 -14.26 12.16 9.31
CA PHE A 290 -13.85 12.44 10.69
C PHE A 290 -14.99 12.30 11.69
N TYR A 291 -16.23 12.60 11.31
CA TYR A 291 -17.42 12.26 12.10
C TYR A 291 -17.50 10.74 12.34
N MET A 292 -17.22 9.92 11.32
CA MET A 292 -17.23 8.46 11.46
C MET A 292 -16.23 7.95 12.50
N VAL A 293 -15.11 8.63 12.71
CA VAL A 293 -14.14 8.28 13.78
C VAL A 293 -14.80 8.32 15.15
N ASP A 294 -15.54 9.39 15.44
CA ASP A 294 -16.21 9.54 16.73
C ASP A 294 -17.44 8.62 16.83
N TYR A 295 -18.18 8.45 15.72
CA TYR A 295 -19.32 7.54 15.67
C TYR A 295 -18.91 6.08 15.89
N ILE A 296 -17.79 5.63 15.30
CA ILE A 296 -17.26 4.28 15.54
C ILE A 296 -16.84 4.10 17.00
N ALA A 297 -16.31 5.16 17.62
CA ALA A 297 -15.85 5.10 19.00
C ALA A 297 -16.99 5.09 20.03
N GLU A 298 -18.03 5.90 19.83
CA GLU A 298 -19.07 6.17 20.83
C GLU A 298 -20.46 5.66 20.42
N GLY A 299 -20.77 5.68 19.12
CA GLY A 299 -22.08 5.29 18.58
C GLY A 299 -22.27 3.79 18.41
N ILE A 300 -21.19 3.04 18.18
CA ILE A 300 -21.27 1.59 17.95
C ILE A 300 -21.28 0.84 19.28
N ASN A 301 -22.41 0.19 19.57
CA ASN A 301 -22.58 -0.65 20.75
C ASN A 301 -22.85 -2.10 20.34
N LEU A 302 -21.81 -2.93 20.43
CA LEU A 302 -21.90 -4.34 20.07
C LEU A 302 -22.44 -5.16 21.25
N ARG A 303 -23.45 -5.98 20.97
CA ARG A 303 -23.97 -6.95 21.94
C ARG A 303 -22.84 -7.90 22.39
N ALA A 304 -22.86 -8.31 23.66
CA ALA A 304 -21.87 -9.22 24.22
C ALA A 304 -21.74 -10.54 23.43
N GLU A 305 -22.84 -11.02 22.86
CA GLU A 305 -22.85 -12.19 21.97
C GLU A 305 -22.03 -11.94 20.69
N THR A 306 -22.25 -10.79 20.04
CA THR A 306 -21.51 -10.37 18.84
C THR A 306 -20.04 -10.26 19.15
N THR A 307 -19.66 -9.55 20.21
CA THR A 307 -18.26 -9.40 20.64
C THR A 307 -17.58 -10.75 20.90
N LYS A 308 -18.30 -11.71 21.50
CA LYS A 308 -17.76 -13.07 21.73
C LYS A 308 -17.59 -13.86 20.42
N LYS A 309 -18.51 -13.71 19.46
CA LYS A 309 -18.39 -14.33 18.13
C LYS A 309 -17.21 -13.75 17.36
N LEU A 310 -17.10 -12.42 17.35
CA LEU A 310 -15.98 -11.71 16.73
C LEU A 310 -14.66 -12.20 17.32
N GLY A 311 -14.50 -12.19 18.65
CA GLY A 311 -13.29 -12.67 19.33
C GLY A 311 -12.90 -14.10 18.94
N LYS A 312 -13.86 -15.03 18.92
CA LYS A 312 -13.60 -16.41 18.49
C LYS A 312 -13.10 -16.51 17.05
N ALA A 313 -13.65 -15.71 16.13
CA ALA A 313 -13.19 -15.69 14.75
C ALA A 313 -11.72 -15.22 14.64
N ARG A 314 -11.29 -14.27 15.50
CA ARG A 314 -9.88 -13.85 15.57
C ARG A 314 -9.01 -14.96 16.15
N ASP A 315 -9.45 -15.58 17.24
CA ASP A 315 -8.69 -16.66 17.88
C ASP A 315 -8.46 -17.83 16.92
N GLU A 316 -9.44 -18.15 16.08
CA GLU A 316 -9.33 -19.18 15.04
C GLU A 316 -8.41 -18.75 13.89
N ALA A 317 -8.59 -17.54 13.35
CA ALA A 317 -7.75 -17.02 12.27
C ALA A 317 -6.27 -16.90 12.67
N PHE A 318 -6.01 -16.57 13.94
CA PHE A 318 -4.65 -16.35 14.45
C PHE A 318 -4.07 -17.53 15.24
N LYS A 319 -4.75 -18.67 15.28
CA LYS A 319 -4.32 -19.86 16.02
C LYS A 319 -2.94 -20.37 15.61
N GLU A 320 -2.67 -20.42 14.31
CA GLU A 320 -1.39 -20.90 13.80
C GLU A 320 -0.25 -19.92 14.12
N PHE A 321 -0.51 -18.62 14.09
CA PHE A 321 0.47 -17.61 14.51
C PHE A 321 0.76 -17.72 16.00
N ALA A 322 -0.25 -17.98 16.84
CA ALA A 322 -0.04 -18.22 18.26
C ALA A 322 0.82 -19.48 18.52
N ARG A 323 0.62 -20.55 17.74
CA ARG A 323 1.45 -21.77 17.80
C ARG A 323 2.90 -21.50 17.40
N MET A 324 3.10 -20.75 16.32
CA MET A 324 4.45 -20.35 15.87
C MET A 324 5.15 -19.48 16.93
N ALA A 325 4.44 -18.52 17.53
CA ALA A 325 4.95 -17.68 18.61
C ALA A 325 5.38 -18.49 19.84
N GLU A 326 4.61 -19.52 20.21
CA GLU A 326 4.95 -20.38 21.34
C GLU A 326 6.17 -21.26 21.03
N GLN A 327 6.25 -21.81 19.82
CA GLN A 327 7.39 -22.61 19.38
C GLN A 327 8.69 -21.77 19.39
N GLU A 328 8.67 -20.56 18.84
CA GLU A 328 9.84 -19.67 18.82
C GLU A 328 10.28 -19.29 20.25
N LYS A 329 9.33 -19.03 21.16
CA LYS A 329 9.64 -18.79 22.57
C LYS A 329 10.28 -20.01 23.23
N GLN A 330 9.81 -21.22 22.95
CA GLN A 330 10.39 -22.45 23.50
C GLN A 330 11.81 -22.68 22.97
N GLU A 331 12.05 -22.44 21.68
CA GLU A 331 13.38 -22.53 21.06
C GLU A 331 14.35 -21.48 21.61
N ALA A 332 13.91 -20.23 21.78
CA ALA A 332 14.71 -19.17 22.37
C ALA A 332 15.09 -19.49 23.84
N LEU A 333 14.15 -19.98 24.64
CA LEU A 333 14.41 -20.42 26.01
C LEU A 333 15.37 -21.62 26.07
N ALA A 334 15.22 -22.57 25.14
CA ALA A 334 16.12 -23.71 25.04
C ALA A 334 17.54 -23.27 24.67
N LYS A 335 17.68 -22.30 23.77
CA LYS A 335 18.97 -21.71 23.39
C LYS A 335 19.62 -20.98 24.56
N ILE A 336 18.88 -20.11 25.26
CA ILE A 336 19.39 -19.41 26.46
C ILE A 336 19.86 -20.41 27.53
N LEU A 337 19.11 -21.49 27.75
CA LEU A 337 19.49 -22.53 28.71
C LEU A 337 20.73 -23.30 28.25
N ALA A 338 20.83 -23.62 26.96
CA ALA A 338 21.98 -24.30 26.38
C ALA A 338 23.24 -23.43 26.46
N ASP A 339 23.13 -22.14 26.16
CA ASP A 339 24.25 -21.19 26.22
C ASP A 339 24.71 -20.96 27.67
N LYS A 340 23.79 -20.85 28.63
CA LYS A 340 24.13 -20.83 30.07
C LYS A 340 24.86 -22.10 30.49
N ARG A 341 24.39 -23.27 30.02
CA ARG A 341 25.02 -24.55 30.35
C ARG A 341 26.42 -24.68 29.74
N ARG A 342 26.63 -24.17 28.51
CA ARG A 342 27.95 -24.12 27.89
C ARG A 342 28.90 -23.20 28.67
N ALA A 343 28.45 -22.01 29.04
CA ALA A 343 29.23 -21.08 29.84
C ALA A 343 29.63 -21.67 31.22
N GLU A 344 28.70 -22.35 31.90
CA GLU A 344 29.00 -23.05 33.17
C GLU A 344 30.07 -24.14 32.98
N LEU A 345 30.03 -24.90 31.87
CA LEU A 345 31.04 -25.94 31.58
C LEU A 345 32.41 -25.31 31.28
N ASP A 346 32.46 -24.21 30.52
CA ASP A 346 33.70 -23.50 30.22
C ASP A 346 34.33 -22.88 31.49
N GLU A 347 33.51 -22.47 32.47
CA GLU A 347 34.00 -22.02 33.78
C GLU A 347 34.56 -23.18 34.61
N VAL A 348 33.90 -24.35 34.60
CA VAL A 348 34.36 -25.54 35.32
C VAL A 348 35.69 -26.05 34.77
N ASP A 349 35.91 -25.98 33.45
CA ASP A 349 37.18 -26.38 32.83
C ASP A 349 38.36 -25.49 33.24
N LYS A 350 38.10 -24.22 33.58
CA LYS A 350 39.09 -23.27 34.10
C LYS A 350 39.41 -23.46 35.58
N MET A 351 38.64 -24.27 36.33
CA MET A 351 38.86 -24.50 37.78
C MET A 351 39.93 -25.56 38.07
N SER A 352 40.55 -25.51 39.25
CA SER A 352 41.55 -26.51 39.69
C SER A 352 40.93 -27.92 39.88
N PRO A 353 41.74 -29.01 39.84
CA PRO A 353 41.24 -30.39 39.88
C PRO A 353 40.40 -30.74 41.12
N GLU A 354 40.70 -30.17 42.29
CA GLU A 354 39.94 -30.41 43.52
C GLU A 354 38.58 -29.69 43.54
N GLN A 355 38.52 -28.50 42.94
CA GLN A 355 37.29 -27.72 42.82
C GLN A 355 36.33 -28.36 41.80
N ARG A 356 36.86 -28.94 40.73
CA ARG A 356 36.10 -29.71 39.72
C ARG A 356 35.38 -30.91 40.34
N ARG A 357 36.09 -31.71 41.15
CA ARG A 357 35.50 -32.87 41.86
C ARG A 357 34.34 -32.49 42.80
N LYS A 358 34.48 -31.39 43.55
CA LYS A 358 33.40 -30.88 44.42
C LYS A 358 32.18 -30.40 43.62
N TRP A 359 32.40 -29.78 42.46
CA TRP A 359 31.33 -29.33 41.57
C TRP A 359 30.57 -30.53 40.96
N GLU A 360 31.30 -31.53 40.46
CA GLU A 360 30.73 -32.77 39.90
C GLU A 360 29.90 -33.56 40.93
N GLU A 361 30.38 -33.70 42.17
CA GLU A 361 29.60 -34.37 43.22
C GLU A 361 28.32 -33.60 43.59
N LYS A 362 28.38 -32.27 43.59
CA LYS A 362 27.24 -31.40 43.85
C LYS A 362 26.23 -31.46 42.71
N ASP A 363 26.69 -31.51 41.45
CA ASP A 363 25.81 -31.67 40.28
C ASP A 363 25.18 -33.06 40.24
N ARG A 364 25.94 -34.14 40.49
CA ARG A 364 25.42 -35.50 40.61
C ARG A 364 24.32 -35.61 41.65
N LYS A 365 24.49 -34.98 42.83
CA LYS A 365 23.43 -34.91 43.85
C LYS A 365 22.21 -34.11 43.38
N LYS A 366 22.38 -33.02 42.62
CA LYS A 366 21.26 -32.24 42.04
C LYS A 366 20.51 -33.04 40.99
N GLN A 367 21.20 -33.78 40.13
CA GLN A 367 20.58 -34.63 39.10
C GLN A 367 19.78 -35.77 39.74
N LEU A 368 20.34 -36.48 40.71
CA LEU A 368 19.63 -37.53 41.47
C LEU A 368 18.37 -36.99 42.15
N LYS A 369 18.41 -35.78 42.74
CA LYS A 369 17.22 -35.13 43.31
C LYS A 369 16.18 -34.76 42.25
N LYS A 370 16.60 -34.26 41.08
CA LYS A 370 15.69 -33.97 39.94
C LYS A 370 15.02 -35.25 39.42
N GLU A 371 15.76 -36.35 39.31
CA GLU A 371 15.22 -37.65 38.86
C GLU A 371 14.26 -38.25 39.89
N GLN A 372 14.60 -38.21 41.17
CA GLN A 372 13.72 -38.66 42.25
C GLN A 372 12.42 -37.84 42.28
N GLY A 373 12.49 -36.52 42.10
CA GLY A 373 11.31 -35.64 42.02
C GLY A 373 10.44 -35.85 40.78
N LYS A 374 11.02 -36.26 39.64
CA LYS A 374 10.26 -36.64 38.44
C LYS A 374 9.53 -37.97 38.62
N ARG A 375 10.15 -38.94 39.31
CA ARG A 375 9.55 -40.25 39.60
C ARG A 375 8.34 -40.14 40.55
N THR A 376 8.40 -39.28 41.55
CA THR A 376 7.27 -39.07 42.49
C THR A 376 6.08 -38.35 41.85
N ARG A 377 6.30 -37.46 40.88
CA ARG A 377 5.22 -36.75 40.15
C ARG A 377 4.48 -37.59 39.11
N ARG A 378 5.02 -38.74 38.67
CA ARG A 378 4.39 -39.64 37.70
C ARG A 378 3.49 -40.71 38.33
N VAL A 379 3.51 -40.84 39.66
CA VAL A 379 2.80 -41.90 40.43
C VAL A 379 1.56 -41.35 41.16
N LYS A 380 1.29 -40.05 41.05
CA LYS A 380 -0.01 -39.42 41.33
C LYS A 380 -0.66 -39.09 40.00
#